data_AF-A0A7X8U7F7-F1
#
_entry.id   AF-A0A7X8U7F7-F1
#
_cell.length_a   1.000
_cell.length_b   1.000
_cell.length_c   1.000
_cell.angle_alpha   90.00
_cell.angle_beta   90.00
_cell.angle_gamma   90.00
#
_symmetry.space_group_name_H-M   'P 1'
#
loop_
_entity.id
_entity.type
_entity.pdbx_description
1 polymer ?
#
loop_
_entity_poly.entity_id
_entity_poly.type
_entity_poly.pdbx_seq_one_letter_code
_entity_poly.pdbx_strand_id
1 'polypeptide(L)'
;MKYQHIDELITLSREKQRLIESFLHLTEEQAEAIKNENYDGILNTINRKQHIIEQINLLDLNSADIIPEHDESLQLINNHTRTIMARAIAIDNENIAALKTRQADVFAKLKSAQTNKLTHTRYRGKNMGIEGILLDRKK
;
A
#
# COMPACT_ATOMS: atom_id res chain seq x y z
N MET A 1 38.65 5.85 19.53
CA MET A 1 37.65 6.78 19.01
C MET A 1 37.25 6.44 17.57
N LYS A 2 38.16 6.33 16.60
CA LYS A 2 37.84 6.02 15.19
C LYS A 2 37.04 4.73 14.96
N TYR A 3 37.44 3.62 15.58
CA TYR A 3 36.74 2.31 15.45
C TYR A 3 35.35 2.30 16.09
N GLN A 4 35.10 3.14 17.11
CA GLN A 4 33.86 3.15 17.85
C GLN A 4 32.69 3.69 17.01
N HIS A 5 32.96 4.69 16.17
CA HIS A 5 31.97 5.24 15.23
C HIS A 5 31.65 4.30 14.07
N ILE A 6 32.58 3.44 13.67
CA ILE A 6 32.35 2.44 12.62
C ILE A 6 31.42 1.33 13.14
N ASP A 7 31.68 0.82 14.35
CA ASP A 7 30.83 -0.21 14.97
C ASP A 7 29.40 0.30 15.22
N GLU A 8 29.26 1.56 15.63
CA GLU A 8 27.98 2.25 15.76
C GLU A 8 27.24 2.35 14.42
N LEU A 9 27.93 2.77 13.36
CA LEU A 9 27.35 2.88 12.01
C LEU A 9 26.93 1.52 11.44
N ILE A 10 27.72 0.46 11.68
CA ILE A 10 27.38 -0.91 11.29
C ILE A 10 26.13 -1.37 12.03
N THR A 11 26.02 -1.04 13.32
CA THR A 11 24.86 -1.40 14.13
C THR A 11 23.59 -0.71 13.63
N LEU A 12 23.64 0.61 13.42
CA LEU A 12 22.53 1.37 12.85
C LEU A 12 22.13 0.87 11.46
N SER A 13 23.12 0.55 10.61
CA SER A 13 22.88 0.03 9.25
C SER A 13 22.19 -1.34 9.27
N ARG A 14 22.58 -2.23 10.20
CA ARG A 14 21.93 -3.54 10.38
C ARG A 14 20.50 -3.40 10.91
N GLU A 15 20.26 -2.45 11.81
CA GLU A 15 18.93 -2.17 12.31
C GLU A 15 18.02 -1.66 11.18
N LYS A 16 18.52 -0.71 10.37
CA LYS A 16 17.82 -0.22 9.18
C LYS A 16 17.51 -1.35 8.21
N GLN A 17 18.45 -2.28 7.97
CA GLN A 17 18.22 -3.44 7.13
C GLN A 17 17.06 -4.30 7.66
N ARG A 18 17.02 -4.61 8.97
CA ARG A 18 15.92 -5.39 9.58
C ARG A 18 14.57 -4.71 9.46
N LEU A 19 14.53 -3.38 9.60
CA LEU A 19 13.31 -2.60 9.40
C LEU A 19 12.84 -2.68 7.94
N ILE A 20 13.75 -2.63 6.98
CA ILE A 20 13.44 -2.75 5.56
C ILE A 20 13.01 -4.18 5.19
N GLU A 21 13.59 -5.22 5.80
CA GLU A 21 13.11 -6.60 5.69
C GLU A 21 11.68 -6.74 6.22
N SER A 22 11.40 -6.13 7.37
CA SER A 22 10.06 -6.10 7.97
C SER A 22 9.08 -5.34 7.07
N PHE A 23 9.52 -4.24 6.45
CA PHE A 23 8.72 -3.49 5.48
C PHE A 23 8.36 -4.34 4.26
N LEU A 24 9.34 -5.07 3.69
CA LEU A 24 9.09 -6.00 2.60
C LEU A 24 8.05 -7.06 2.98
N HIS A 25 8.17 -7.65 4.18
CA HIS A 25 7.20 -8.62 4.64
C HIS A 25 5.78 -8.04 4.75
N LEU A 26 5.63 -6.81 5.27
CA LEU A 26 4.34 -6.12 5.29
C LEU A 26 3.81 -5.81 3.89
N THR A 27 4.70 -5.55 2.92
CA THR A 27 4.31 -5.36 1.51
C THR A 27 3.73 -6.64 0.90
N GLU A 28 4.32 -7.79 1.23
CA GLU A 28 3.81 -9.10 0.81
C GLU A 28 2.49 -9.44 1.52
N GLU A 29 2.39 -9.18 2.84
CA GLU A 29 1.12 -9.31 3.59
C GLU A 29 0.02 -8.43 2.99
N GLN A 30 0.35 -7.19 2.62
CA GLN A 30 -0.59 -6.27 1.99
C GLN A 30 -1.07 -6.79 0.64
N ALA A 31 -0.19 -7.39 -0.17
CA ALA A 31 -0.57 -7.99 -1.44
C ALA A 31 -1.62 -9.10 -1.27
N GLU A 32 -1.45 -9.96 -0.26
CA GLU A 32 -2.41 -11.02 0.04
C GLU A 32 -3.72 -10.45 0.64
N ALA A 33 -3.64 -9.43 1.49
CA ALA A 33 -4.83 -8.74 2.01
C ALA A 33 -5.63 -8.06 0.88
N ILE A 34 -4.95 -7.45 -0.09
CA ILE A 34 -5.56 -6.95 -1.33
C ILE A 34 -6.24 -8.12 -2.02
N LYS A 35 -5.53 -9.19 -2.36
CA LYS A 35 -6.11 -10.35 -3.05
C LYS A 35 -7.42 -10.84 -2.43
N ASN A 36 -7.46 -10.92 -1.10
CA ASN A 36 -8.61 -11.40 -0.32
C ASN A 36 -9.68 -10.35 0.00
N GLU A 37 -9.58 -9.12 -0.54
CA GLU A 37 -10.52 -8.01 -0.25
C GLU A 37 -10.61 -7.66 1.24
N ASN A 38 -9.54 -7.94 2.00
CA ASN A 38 -9.47 -7.64 3.43
C ASN A 38 -9.00 -6.19 3.64
N TYR A 39 -9.94 -5.24 3.57
CA TYR A 39 -9.65 -3.81 3.70
C TYR A 39 -9.10 -3.42 5.08
N ASP A 40 -9.54 -4.07 6.16
CA ASP A 40 -8.99 -3.85 7.50
C ASP A 40 -7.53 -4.31 7.57
N GLY A 41 -7.23 -5.45 6.94
CA GLY A 41 -5.85 -5.94 6.77
C GLY A 41 -4.98 -4.97 5.98
N ILE A 42 -5.50 -4.41 4.88
CA ILE A 42 -4.81 -3.39 4.10
C ILE A 42 -4.51 -2.16 4.96
N LEU A 43 -5.50 -1.63 5.69
CA LEU A 43 -5.31 -0.46 6.54
C LEU A 43 -4.29 -0.73 7.65
N ASN A 44 -4.37 -1.89 8.30
CA ASN A 44 -3.42 -2.29 9.34
C ASN A 44 -1.98 -2.36 8.79
N THR A 45 -1.78 -2.99 7.62
CA THR A 45 -0.45 -3.07 6.99
C THR A 45 0.10 -1.69 6.63
N ILE A 46 -0.73 -0.75 6.16
CA ILE A 46 -0.33 0.64 5.88
C ILE A 46 0.17 1.34 7.16
N ASN A 47 -0.58 1.23 8.25
CA ASN A 47 -0.20 1.86 9.53
C ASN A 47 1.12 1.29 10.06
N ARG A 48 1.30 -0.03 9.99
CA ARG A 48 2.56 -0.69 10.39
C ARG A 48 3.74 -0.27 9.52
N LYS A 49 3.53 -0.15 8.19
CA LYS A 49 4.54 0.38 7.26
C LYS A 49 4.93 1.82 7.58
N GLN A 50 3.96 2.68 7.90
CA GLN A 50 4.20 4.07 8.29
C GLN A 50 5.08 4.15 9.54
N HIS A 51 4.81 3.32 10.55
CA HIS A 51 5.64 3.26 11.76
C HIS A 51 7.08 2.84 11.46
N ILE A 52 7.29 1.88 10.55
CA ILE A 52 8.64 1.47 10.12
C ILE A 52 9.36 2.63 9.43
N ILE A 53 8.68 3.39 8.56
CA ILE A 53 9.27 4.55 7.88
C ILE A 53 9.74 5.58 8.91
N GLU A 54 8.94 5.84 9.94
CA GLU A 54 9.30 6.76 11.03
C GLU A 54 10.56 6.28 11.77
N GLN A 55 10.66 4.99 12.07
CA GLN A 55 11.86 4.42 12.70
C GLN A 55 13.10 4.54 11.80
N ILE A 56 12.97 4.27 10.50
CA ILE A 56 14.06 4.44 9.54
C ILE A 56 14.53 5.90 9.49
N ASN A 57 13.60 6.85 9.47
CA ASN A 57 13.94 8.27 9.47
C ASN A 57 14.73 8.67 10.74
N LEU A 58 14.38 8.11 11.89
CA LEU A 58 15.13 8.33 13.14
C LEU A 58 16.55 7.75 13.07
N LEU A 59 16.72 6.55 12.51
CA LEU A 59 18.04 5.96 12.30
C LEU A 59 18.89 6.80 11.36
N ASP A 60 18.29 7.33 10.29
CA ASP A 60 18.98 8.17 9.32
C ASP A 60 19.49 9.47 9.96
N LEU A 61 18.67 10.11 10.81
CA LEU A 61 19.09 11.26 11.61
C LEU A 61 20.25 10.92 12.55
N ASN A 62 20.19 9.78 13.24
CA ASN A 62 21.24 9.34 14.17
C ASN A 62 22.56 9.00 13.47
N SER A 63 22.51 8.67 12.17
CA SER A 63 23.69 8.36 11.36
C SER A 63 24.26 9.56 10.60
N ALA A 64 23.54 10.70 10.57
CA ALA A 64 23.86 11.83 9.71
C ALA A 64 25.24 12.47 9.99
N ASP A 65 25.66 12.47 11.25
CA ASP A 65 26.93 13.05 11.69
C ASP A 65 28.11 12.06 11.61
N ILE A 66 27.85 10.79 11.26
CA ILE A 66 28.89 9.77 11.15
C ILE A 66 29.41 9.75 9.72
N ILE A 67 30.70 10.09 9.54
CA ILE A 67 31.35 10.05 8.24
C ILE A 67 31.47 8.59 7.79
N PRO A 68 30.85 8.18 6.67
CA PRO A 68 30.96 6.82 6.18
C PRO A 68 32.39 6.58 5.70
N GLU A 69 33.14 5.76 6.44
CA GLU A 69 34.42 5.23 5.95
C GLU A 69 34.17 4.12 4.91
N HIS A 70 35.14 3.91 4.03
CA HIS A 70 35.13 2.80 3.07
C HIS A 70 35.32 1.47 3.80
N ASP A 71 34.27 1.00 4.47
CA ASP A 71 34.19 -0.33 5.04
C ASP A 71 33.41 -1.26 4.10
N GLU A 72 33.99 -2.41 3.78
CA GLU A 72 33.40 -3.41 2.88
C GLU A 72 32.10 -3.99 3.46
N SER A 73 32.00 -4.14 4.79
CA SER A 73 30.81 -4.68 5.44
C SER A 73 29.64 -3.72 5.34
N LEU A 74 29.88 -2.42 5.53
CA LEU A 74 28.86 -1.38 5.34
C LEU A 74 28.36 -1.33 3.90
N GLN A 75 29.25 -1.48 2.91
CA GLN A 75 28.85 -1.55 1.51
C GLN A 75 27.97 -2.76 1.22
N LEU A 76 28.32 -3.93 1.76
CA LEU A 76 27.55 -5.15 1.60
C LEU A 76 26.14 -5.01 2.21
N ILE A 77 26.04 -4.49 3.44
CA ILE A 77 24.77 -4.22 4.11
C ILE A 77 23.92 -3.24 3.30
N ASN A 78 24.50 -2.14 2.84
CA ASN A 78 23.79 -1.13 2.06
C ASN A 78 23.31 -1.66 0.71
N ASN A 79 24.12 -2.45 0.01
CA ASN A 79 23.73 -3.08 -1.24
C ASN A 79 22.59 -4.06 -1.03
N HIS A 80 22.67 -4.91 0.01
CA HIS A 80 21.60 -5.82 0.34
C HIS A 80 20.29 -5.07 0.69
N THR A 81 20.40 -4.04 1.53
CA THR A 81 19.28 -3.17 1.90
C THR A 81 18.62 -2.54 0.66
N ARG A 82 19.41 -2.06 -0.31
CA ARG A 82 18.89 -1.54 -1.58
C ARG A 82 18.15 -2.59 -2.39
N THR A 83 18.66 -3.83 -2.45
CA THR A 83 17.98 -4.92 -3.17
C THR A 83 16.62 -5.28 -2.55
N ILE A 84 16.54 -5.34 -1.23
CA ILE A 84 15.28 -5.58 -0.50
C ILE A 84 14.31 -4.43 -0.77
N MET A 85 14.78 -3.19 -0.68
CA MET A 85 13.94 -2.02 -0.93
C MET A 85 13.42 -1.99 -2.38
N ALA A 86 14.26 -2.32 -3.36
CA ALA A 86 13.85 -2.40 -4.76
C ALA A 86 12.74 -3.45 -4.97
N ARG A 87 12.85 -4.61 -4.30
CA ARG A 87 11.81 -5.64 -4.32
C ARG A 87 10.52 -5.14 -3.67
N ALA A 88 10.60 -4.49 -2.52
CA ALA A 88 9.43 -3.94 -1.83
C ALA A 88 8.70 -2.90 -2.71
N ILE A 89 9.45 -2.01 -3.37
CA ILE A 89 8.88 -1.01 -4.30
C ILE A 89 8.19 -1.68 -5.49
N ALA A 90 8.78 -2.73 -6.06
CA ALA A 90 8.17 -3.45 -7.18
C ALA A 90 6.80 -4.03 -6.79
N ILE A 91 6.72 -4.71 -5.64
CA ILE A 91 5.46 -5.27 -5.15
C ILE A 91 4.46 -4.17 -4.77
N ASP A 92 4.90 -3.07 -4.18
CA ASP A 92 4.00 -1.95 -3.86
C ASP A 92 3.40 -1.31 -5.13
N ASN A 93 4.16 -1.22 -6.21
CA ASN A 93 3.62 -0.76 -7.50
C ASN A 93 2.56 -1.72 -8.04
N GLU A 94 2.77 -3.03 -7.92
CA GLU A 94 1.78 -4.04 -8.29
C GLU A 94 0.52 -3.93 -7.42
N ASN A 95 0.68 -3.74 -6.11
CA ASN A 95 -0.42 -3.52 -5.15
C ASN A 95 -1.25 -2.28 -5.51
N ILE A 96 -0.60 -1.17 -5.83
CA ILE A 96 -1.27 0.07 -6.25
C ILE A 96 -2.04 -0.15 -7.55
N ALA A 97 -1.45 -0.86 -8.53
CA ALA A 97 -2.13 -1.18 -9.78
C ALA A 97 -3.37 -2.06 -9.54
N ALA A 98 -3.25 -3.10 -8.70
CA ALA A 98 -4.35 -3.99 -8.34
C ALA A 98 -5.51 -3.23 -7.66
N LEU A 99 -5.19 -2.33 -6.73
CA LEU A 99 -6.20 -1.49 -6.06
C LEU A 99 -6.92 -0.56 -7.03
N LYS A 100 -6.20 0.06 -7.99
CA LYS A 100 -6.80 0.92 -9.02
C LYS A 100 -7.77 0.15 -9.93
N THR A 101 -7.38 -1.04 -10.37
CA THR A 101 -8.24 -1.90 -11.20
C THR A 101 -9.53 -2.25 -10.44
N ARG A 102 -9.40 -2.65 -9.17
CA ARG A 102 -10.56 -2.99 -8.32
C ARG A 102 -11.47 -1.79 -8.06
N GLN A 103 -10.89 -0.60 -7.87
CA GLN A 103 -11.65 0.62 -7.74
C GLN A 103 -12.52 0.86 -8.98
N ALA A 104 -11.95 0.68 -10.18
CA ALA A 104 -12.69 0.81 -11.44
C ALA A 104 -13.85 -0.20 -11.54
N ASP A 105 -13.62 -1.46 -11.15
CA ASP A 105 -14.66 -2.50 -11.14
C ASP A 105 -15.82 -2.18 -10.19
N VAL A 106 -15.50 -1.68 -8.98
CA VAL A 106 -16.51 -1.25 -8.01
C VAL A 106 -17.32 -0.07 -8.55
N PHE A 107 -16.67 0.91 -9.18
CA PHE A 107 -17.38 2.02 -9.83
C PHE A 107 -18.28 1.54 -10.97
N ALA A 108 -17.84 0.60 -11.79
CA ALA A 108 -18.65 0.02 -12.85
C ALA A 108 -19.89 -0.70 -12.28
N LYS A 109 -19.72 -1.49 -11.21
CA LYS A 109 -20.83 -2.15 -10.49
C LYS A 109 -21.81 -1.14 -9.86
N LEU A 110 -21.30 -0.04 -9.29
CA LEU A 110 -22.16 1.02 -8.74
C LEU A 110 -22.97 1.71 -9.84
N LYS A 111 -22.34 2.01 -10.98
CA LYS A 111 -23.02 2.61 -12.13
C LYS A 111 -24.13 1.70 -12.68
N SER A 112 -23.87 0.40 -12.81
CA SER A 112 -24.89 -0.55 -13.27
C SER A 112 -26.02 -0.74 -12.25
N ALA A 113 -25.72 -0.74 -10.95
CA ALA A 113 -26.72 -0.78 -9.89
C ALA A 113 -27.62 0.48 -9.89
N GLN A 114 -27.05 1.65 -10.16
CA GLN A 114 -27.82 2.89 -10.30
C GLN A 114 -28.75 2.87 -11.52
N THR A 115 -28.31 2.34 -12.66
CA THR A 115 -29.17 2.19 -13.86
C THR A 115 -30.23 1.11 -13.70
N ASN A 116 -29.99 0.10 -12.86
CA ASN A 116 -30.92 -1.01 -12.59
C ASN A 116 -32.01 -0.70 -11.56
N LYS A 117 -32.21 0.57 -11.19
CA LYS A 117 -33.41 1.00 -10.46
C LYS A 117 -34.64 0.88 -11.36
N LEU A 118 -35.11 -0.36 -11.55
CA LEU A 118 -36.32 -0.73 -12.25
C LEU A 118 -37.43 -0.87 -11.21
N THR A 119 -38.45 -0.04 -11.31
CA THR A 119 -39.66 -0.13 -10.47
C THR A 119 -40.71 -0.97 -11.18
N HIS A 120 -41.22 -1.99 -10.50
CA HIS A 120 -42.28 -2.86 -11.00
C HIS A 120 -43.62 -2.13 -10.94
N THR A 121 -44.13 -1.64 -12.07
CA THR A 121 -45.52 -1.20 -12.13
C THR A 121 -46.42 -2.43 -12.20
N ARG A 122 -47.19 -2.69 -11.12
CA ARG A 122 -48.19 -3.78 -11.06
C ARG A 122 -49.19 -3.77 -12.23
N TYR A 123 -49.26 -2.69 -13.00
CA TYR A 123 -50.23 -2.50 -14.07
C TYR A 123 -49.80 -2.92 -15.48
N ARG A 124 -48.50 -3.16 -15.77
CA ARG A 124 -48.06 -3.49 -17.14
C ARG A 124 -47.04 -4.62 -17.31
N GLY A 125 -46.57 -5.25 -16.22
CA GLY A 125 -45.69 -6.42 -16.30
C GLY A 125 -44.37 -6.19 -17.06
N LYS A 126 -43.99 -4.93 -17.31
CA LYS A 126 -42.74 -4.55 -17.98
C LYS A 126 -41.89 -3.70 -17.03
N ASN A 127 -40.61 -4.05 -16.94
CA ASN A 127 -39.64 -3.28 -16.17
C ASN A 127 -39.39 -1.93 -16.86
N MET A 128 -39.60 -0.82 -16.16
CA MET A 128 -39.27 0.52 -16.65
C MET A 128 -38.38 1.24 -15.64
N GLY A 129 -37.48 2.08 -16.14
CA GLY A 129 -36.65 2.97 -15.31
C GLY A 129 -37.52 4.01 -14.59
N ILE A 130 -37.12 4.39 -13.37
CA ILE A 130 -37.84 5.35 -12.50
C ILE A 130 -38.19 6.67 -13.22
N GLU A 131 -37.38 7.11 -14.17
CA GLU A 131 -37.61 8.32 -14.96
C GLU A 131 -38.94 8.31 -15.72
N GLY A 132 -39.41 7.13 -16.16
CA GLY A 132 -40.68 6.98 -16.89
C GLY A 132 -41.93 7.10 -16.02
N ILE A 133 -41.81 7.09 -14.68
CA ILE A 133 -42.96 7.21 -13.76
C ILE A 133 -43.27 8.68 -13.44
N LEU A 134 -42.28 9.56 -13.51
CA LEU A 134 -42.43 10.96 -13.06
C LEU A 134 -42.98 11.91 -14.13
N LEU A 135 -43.08 11.49 -15.39
CA LEU A 135 -43.55 12.32 -16.51
C LEU A 135 -45.09 12.34 -16.68
N ASP A 136 -45.86 11.68 -15.82
CA ASP A 136 -47.32 11.75 -15.85
C ASP A 136 -47.85 12.68 -14.76
N ARG A 137 -47.61 14.00 -14.91
CA ARG A 137 -48.34 15.03 -14.18
C ARG A 137 -48.94 16.05 -15.15
N LYS A 138 -50.18 15.70 -15.56
CA LYS A 138 -51.34 16.51 -15.97
C LYS A 138 -51.20 17.46 -17.16
N LYS A 139 -52.12 17.22 -18.13
CA LYS A 139 -52.68 18.17 -19.08
C LYS A 139 -53.15 19.47 -18.40
#